data_AF-A0A1B8W378-F1
#
_entry.id   AF-A0A1B8W378-F1
#
_cell.length_a   1.000
_cell.length_b   1.000
_cell.length_c   1.000
_cell.angle_alpha   90.00
_cell.angle_beta   90.00
_cell.angle_gamma   90.00
#
_symmetry.space_group_name_H-M   'P 1'
#
loop_
_entity.id
_entity.type
_entity.pdbx_description
1 polymer ?
#
loop_
_entity_poly.entity_id
_entity_poly.type
_entity_poly.pdbx_seq_one_letter_code
_entity_poly.pdbx_strand_id
1 'polypeptide(L)'
;MFYAIIILFLGFLLINGVFAFQTKFIGASIGDTLKFQVYMIPILFLANVLLGLGFKYGYKYLGSNTLVVSSSKFLDIAALLVVSFFFFSEVPSWKTFVGLGLVIAGIIVTKL
;
A
#
# COMPACT_ATOMS: atom_id res chain seq x y z
N MET A 1 4.41 -3.26 17.89
CA MET A 1 3.36 -3.67 16.92
C MET A 1 2.64 -2.46 16.33
N PHE A 2 2.04 -1.58 17.15
CA PHE A 2 1.32 -0.38 16.67
C PHE A 2 2.16 0.54 15.76
N TYR A 3 3.41 0.83 16.13
CA TYR A 3 4.33 1.61 15.29
C TYR A 3 4.57 1.00 13.90
N ALA A 4 4.65 -0.34 13.81
CA ALA A 4 4.84 -1.02 12.53
C ALA A 4 3.62 -0.81 11.61
N ILE A 5 2.41 -0.85 12.18
CA ILE A 5 1.16 -0.64 11.44
C ILE A 5 1.11 0.79 10.88
N ILE A 6 1.38 1.80 11.71
CA ILE A 6 1.38 3.20 11.27
C ILE A 6 2.41 3.43 10.16
N ILE A 7 3.64 2.96 10.37
CA ILE A 7 4.73 3.15 9.40
C ILE A 7 4.40 2.44 8.08
N LEU A 8 3.86 1.22 8.12
CA LEU A 8 3.41 0.51 6.92
C LEU A 8 2.30 1.26 6.20
N PHE A 9 1.28 1.71 6.93
CA PHE A 9 0.16 2.44 6.35
C PHE A 9 0.60 3.74 5.68
N LEU A 10 1.50 4.51 6.31
CA LEU A 10 2.09 5.71 5.71
C LEU A 10 2.93 5.38 4.46
N GLY A 11 3.73 4.31 4.50
CA GLY A 11 4.47 3.84 3.33
C GLY A 11 3.55 3.49 2.16
N PHE A 12 2.47 2.74 2.42
CA PHE A 12 1.48 2.41 1.40
C PHE A 12 0.71 3.63 0.89
N LEU A 13 0.34 4.58 1.76
CA LEU A 13 -0.29 5.83 1.34
C LEU A 13 0.59 6.61 0.36
N LEU A 14 1.90 6.69 0.62
CA LEU A 14 2.83 7.34 -0.28
C LEU A 14 2.91 6.61 -1.62
N ILE A 15 3.16 5.29 -1.64
CA ILE A 15 3.26 4.52 -2.89
C ILE A 15 1.97 4.60 -3.70
N ASN A 16 0.82 4.33 -3.07
CA ASN A 16 -0.48 4.38 -3.73
C ASN A 16 -0.78 5.80 -4.21
N GLY A 17 -0.42 6.83 -3.43
CA GLY A 17 -0.54 8.23 -3.83
C GLY A 17 0.30 8.59 -5.07
N VAL A 18 1.54 8.11 -5.15
CA VAL A 18 2.39 8.29 -6.34
C VAL A 18 1.73 7.66 -7.57
N PHE A 19 1.24 6.43 -7.46
CA PHE A 19 0.57 5.77 -8.58
C PHE A 19 -0.76 6.42 -8.96
N ALA A 20 -1.57 6.85 -8.00
CA ALA A 20 -2.80 7.57 -8.28
C ALA A 20 -2.55 8.91 -8.96
N PHE A 21 -1.51 9.64 -8.53
CA PHE A 21 -1.09 10.86 -9.21
C PHE A 21 -0.64 10.58 -10.65
N GLN A 22 0.18 9.55 -10.85
CA GLN A 22 0.60 9.15 -12.19
C GLN A 22 -0.60 8.86 -13.08
N THR A 23 -1.52 8.00 -12.63
CA THR A 23 -2.71 7.59 -13.38
C THR A 23 -3.62 8.77 -13.71
N LYS A 24 -3.75 9.75 -12.81
CA LYS A 24 -4.66 10.88 -13.00
C LYS A 24 -4.08 12.01 -13.87
N PHE A 25 -2.78 12.27 -13.76
CA PHE A 25 -2.18 13.49 -14.30
C PHE A 25 -1.08 13.27 -15.34
N ILE A 26 -0.55 12.06 -15.48
CA ILE A 26 0.56 11.75 -16.39
C ILE A 26 0.02 10.97 -17.59
N GLY A 27 0.50 11.31 -18.79
CA GLY A 27 0.14 10.62 -20.02
C GLY A 27 0.58 9.15 -20.02
N ALA A 28 -0.15 8.31 -20.75
CA ALA A 28 0.12 6.87 -20.84
C ALA A 28 1.38 6.50 -21.68
N SER A 29 2.15 7.48 -22.13
CA SER A 29 3.36 7.22 -22.90
C SER A 29 4.50 6.71 -22.00
N ILE A 30 5.37 5.86 -22.56
CA ILE A 30 6.54 5.35 -21.84
C ILE A 30 7.46 6.51 -21.41
N GLY A 31 7.63 7.52 -22.27
CA GLY A 31 8.47 8.69 -22.00
C GLY A 31 7.96 9.52 -20.81
N ASP A 32 6.66 9.80 -20.77
CA ASP A 32 6.04 10.55 -19.66
C ASP A 32 6.10 9.77 -18.36
N THR A 33 5.87 8.46 -18.44
CA THR A 33 5.96 7.55 -17.28
C THR A 33 7.38 7.51 -16.71
N LEU A 34 8.41 7.31 -17.55
CA LEU A 34 9.80 7.28 -17.11
C LEU A 34 10.23 8.60 -16.50
N LYS A 35 9.88 9.72 -17.14
CA LYS A 35 10.17 11.06 -16.64
C LYS A 35 9.56 11.27 -15.25
N PHE A 36 8.28 10.92 -15.08
CA PHE A 36 7.61 10.98 -13.79
C PHE A 36 8.30 10.10 -12.73
N GLN A 37 8.62 8.84 -13.07
CA GLN A 37 9.27 7.92 -12.15
C GLN A 37 10.62 8.45 -11.66
N VAL A 38 11.42 9.06 -12.54
CA VAL A 38 12.69 9.70 -12.16
C VAL A 38 12.47 10.86 -11.18
N TYR A 39 11.47 11.71 -11.40
CA TYR A 39 11.15 12.79 -10.46
C TYR A 39 10.62 12.29 -9.11
N MET A 40 9.96 11.13 -9.10
CA MET A 40 9.38 10.57 -7.89
C MET A 40 10.35 9.73 -7.06
N ILE A 41 11.60 9.54 -7.51
CA ILE A 41 12.64 8.79 -6.77
C ILE A 41 12.72 9.18 -5.29
N PRO A 42 12.75 10.47 -4.89
CA PRO A 42 12.86 10.84 -3.47
C PRO A 42 11.67 10.35 -2.63
N ILE A 43 10.45 10.46 -3.17
CA ILE A 43 9.22 10.05 -2.49
C ILE A 43 9.12 8.53 -2.44
N LEU A 44 9.45 7.84 -3.55
CA LEU A 44 9.50 6.39 -3.61
C LEU A 44 10.57 5.82 -2.68
N PHE A 45 11.73 6.49 -2.58
CA PHE A 45 12.78 6.11 -1.64
C PHE A 45 12.27 6.23 -0.20
N LEU A 46 11.65 7.36 0.17
CA LEU A 46 11.06 7.55 1.49
C LEU A 46 9.99 6.48 1.80
N ALA A 47 9.11 6.20 0.85
CA ALA A 47 8.08 5.19 1.00
C ALA A 47 8.68 3.79 1.20
N ASN A 48 9.74 3.44 0.46
CA ASN A 48 10.47 2.18 0.63
C ASN A 48 11.18 2.10 1.99
N VAL A 49 11.77 3.20 2.48
CA VAL A 49 12.36 3.25 3.82
C VAL A 49 11.29 3.00 4.89
N LEU A 50 10.13 3.63 4.78
CA LEU A 50 9.01 3.40 5.68
C LEU A 50 8.55 1.94 5.64
N LEU A 51 8.25 1.41 4.46
CA LEU A 51 7.84 0.01 4.32
C LEU A 51 8.88 -0.96 4.87
N GLY A 52 10.16 -0.74 4.57
CA GLY A 52 11.27 -1.54 5.09
C GLY A 52 11.37 -1.52 6.62
N LEU A 53 11.22 -0.35 7.24
CA LEU A 53 11.17 -0.22 8.70
C LEU A 53 9.93 -0.90 9.28
N GLY A 54 8.77 -0.68 8.66
CA GLY A 54 7.50 -1.30 9.03
C GLY A 54 7.55 -2.82 9.02
N PHE A 55 8.11 -3.41 7.95
CA PHE A 55 8.31 -4.86 7.84
C PHE A 55 9.32 -5.39 8.87
N LYS A 56 10.46 -4.72 9.07
CA LYS A 56 11.46 -5.11 10.08
C LYS A 56 10.86 -5.11 11.48
N TYR A 57 10.11 -4.06 11.84
CA TYR A 57 9.42 -4.00 13.11
C TYR A 57 8.33 -5.07 13.22
N GLY A 58 7.50 -5.24 12.18
CA GLY A 58 6.50 -6.30 12.14
C GLY A 58 7.10 -7.68 12.37
N TYR A 59 8.21 -7.99 11.69
CA TYR A 59 8.93 -9.26 11.83
C TYR A 59 9.47 -9.45 13.25
N LYS A 60 10.04 -8.40 13.85
CA LYS A 60 10.50 -8.43 15.25
C LYS A 60 9.38 -8.82 16.23
N TYR A 61 8.12 -8.48 15.96
CA TYR A 61 6.99 -8.81 16.84
C TYR A 61 6.32 -10.15 16.51
N LEU A 62 6.24 -10.53 15.24
CA LEU A 62 5.51 -11.72 14.79
C LEU A 62 6.39 -12.94 14.52
N GLY A 63 7.71 -12.76 14.40
CA GLY A 63 8.67 -13.83 14.10
C GLY A 63 8.55 -14.46 12.71
N SER A 64 7.58 -14.04 11.89
CA SER A 64 7.31 -14.61 10.58
C SER A 64 7.12 -13.51 9.54
N ASN A 65 7.97 -13.51 8.51
CA ASN A 65 7.88 -12.52 7.43
C ASN A 65 6.62 -12.73 6.60
N THR A 66 6.22 -13.99 6.39
CA THR A 66 4.96 -14.35 5.71
C THR A 66 3.77 -13.72 6.41
N LEU A 67 3.67 -13.85 7.73
CA LEU A 67 2.57 -13.24 8.48
C LEU A 67 2.55 -11.72 8.35
N VAL A 68 3.71 -11.07 8.43
CA VAL A 68 3.82 -9.62 8.33
C VAL A 68 3.42 -9.14 6.94
N VAL A 69 3.97 -9.76 5.88
CA VAL A 69 3.70 -9.38 4.50
C VAL A 69 2.24 -9.63 4.14
N SER A 70 1.69 -10.80 4.45
CA SER A 70 0.28 -11.12 4.22
C SER A 70 -0.63 -10.14 4.96
N SER A 71 -0.38 -9.89 6.25
CA SER A 71 -1.19 -8.95 7.04
C SER A 71 -1.06 -7.51 6.54
N SER A 72 0.10 -7.11 6.01
CA SER A 72 0.33 -5.76 5.47
C SER A 72 -0.51 -5.48 4.24
N LYS A 73 -0.93 -6.51 3.48
CA LYS A 73 -1.78 -6.33 2.30
C LYS A 73 -3.15 -5.76 2.64
N PHE A 74 -3.64 -6.02 3.86
CA PHE A 74 -4.83 -5.35 4.35
C PHE A 74 -4.61 -3.83 4.49
N LEU A 75 -3.46 -3.41 5.02
CA LEU A 75 -3.10 -2.00 5.15
C LEU A 75 -2.88 -1.34 3.79
N ASP A 76 -2.29 -2.07 2.84
CA ASP A 76 -2.09 -1.63 1.46
C ASP A 76 -3.42 -1.32 0.80
N ILE A 77 -4.38 -2.24 0.85
CA ILE A 77 -5.71 -2.04 0.27
C ILE A 77 -6.46 -0.90 1.00
N ALA A 78 -6.38 -0.83 2.33
CA ALA A 78 -6.98 0.28 3.07
C ALA A 78 -6.41 1.64 2.64
N ALA A 79 -5.08 1.75 2.47
CA ALA A 79 -4.43 2.95 1.96
C ALA A 79 -4.86 3.26 0.53
N LEU A 80 -4.96 2.23 -0.32
CA LEU A 80 -5.45 2.37 -1.69
C LEU A 80 -6.87 2.94 -1.73
N LEU A 81 -7.78 2.46 -0.89
CA LEU A 81 -9.16 2.99 -0.83
C LEU A 81 -9.20 4.46 -0.43
N VAL A 82 -8.35 4.86 0.54
CA VAL A 82 -8.21 6.27 0.93
C VAL A 82 -7.73 7.10 -0.26
N VAL A 83 -6.67 6.65 -0.94
CA VAL A 83 -6.11 7.35 -2.10
C VAL A 83 -7.12 7.42 -3.25
N SER A 84 -7.82 6.32 -3.55
CA SER A 84 -8.84 6.25 -4.60
C SER A 84 -9.99 7.21 -4.33
N PHE A 85 -10.42 7.33 -3.08
CA PHE A 85 -11.43 8.32 -2.69
C PHE A 85 -10.95 9.75 -2.94
N PHE A 86 -9.71 10.10 -2.60
CA PHE A 86 -9.20 11.46 -2.79
C PHE A 86 -8.86 11.81 -4.25
N PHE A 87 -8.28 10.88 -5.00
CA PHE A 87 -7.84 11.13 -6.37
C PHE A 87 -8.94 10.92 -7.39
N PHE A 88 -9.78 9.90 -7.23
CA PHE A 88 -10.76 9.52 -8.24
C PHE A 88 -12.21 9.71 -7.77
N SER A 89 -12.43 10.15 -6.53
CA SER A 89 -13.77 10.23 -5.90
C SER A 89 -14.50 8.88 -5.94
N GLU A 90 -13.74 7.79 -5.97
CA GLU A 90 -14.28 6.43 -5.97
C GLU A 90 -14.79 6.08 -4.57
N VAL A 91 -16.10 5.83 -4.47
CA VAL A 91 -16.71 5.39 -3.21
C VAL A 91 -16.73 3.85 -3.18
N PRO A 92 -16.22 3.21 -2.10
CA PRO A 92 -16.24 1.76 -1.97
C PRO A 92 -17.66 1.20 -2.11
N SER A 93 -17.83 0.23 -3.00
CA SER A 93 -19.12 -0.47 -3.17
C SER A 93 -19.21 -1.67 -2.22
N TRP A 94 -20.40 -2.26 -2.08
CA TRP A 94 -20.58 -3.52 -1.33
C TRP A 94 -19.64 -4.64 -1.83
N LYS A 95 -19.33 -4.66 -3.14
CA LYS A 95 -18.38 -5.61 -3.74
C LYS A 95 -16.95 -5.40 -3.25
N THR A 96 -16.56 -4.14 -3.01
CA THR A 96 -15.26 -3.79 -2.42
C THR A 96 -15.13 -4.39 -1.02
N PHE A 97 -16.18 -4.30 -0.21
CA PHE A 97 -16.19 -4.89 1.15
C PHE A 97 -16.18 -6.42 1.11
N VAL A 98 -16.85 -7.05 0.16
CA VAL A 98 -16.76 -8.51 -0.06
C VAL A 98 -15.33 -8.91 -0.44
N GLY A 99 -14.70 -8.19 -1.37
CA GLY A 99 -13.30 -8.41 -1.76
C GLY A 99 -12.33 -8.28 -0.57
N LEU A 100 -12.51 -7.25 0.26
CA LEU A 100 -11.76 -7.08 1.51
C LEU A 100 -11.95 -8.26 2.46
N GLY A 101 -13.18 -8.77 2.60
CA GLY A 101 -13.48 -9.95 3.39
C GLY A 101 -12.70 -11.19 2.93
N LEU A 102 -12.58 -11.39 1.61
CA LEU A 102 -11.79 -12.49 1.05
C LEU A 102 -10.29 -12.34 1.33
N VAL A 103 -9.76 -11.12 1.31
CA VAL A 103 -8.36 -10.85 1.67
C VAL A 103 -8.10 -11.19 3.13
N ILE A 104 -9.01 -10.79 4.04
CA ILE A 104 -8.91 -11.14 5.47
C ILE A 104 -8.95 -12.66 5.64
N ALA A 105 -9.87 -13.36 4.96
CA ALA A 105 -9.96 -14.81 5.01
C ALA A 105 -8.66 -15.48 4.54
N GLY A 106 -8.07 -15.01 3.44
CA GLY A 106 -6.76 -15.48 2.96
C GLY A 106 -5.64 -15.30 3.99
N ILE A 107 -5.60 -14.15 4.67
CA ILE A 107 -4.63 -13.89 5.74
C ILE A 107 -4.80 -14.88 6.90
N ILE A 108 -6.04 -15.15 7.32
CA ILE A 108 -6.32 -16.13 8.38
C ILE A 108 -5.83 -17.52 7.98
N VAL A 109 -6.07 -17.94 6.74
CA VAL A 109 -5.57 -19.23 6.23
C VAL A 109 -4.05 -19.27 6.23
N THR A 110 -3.35 -18.20 5.86
CA THR A 110 -1.87 -18.17 5.89
C THR A 110 -1.28 -18.15 7.31
N LYS A 111 -2.12 -17.97 8.34
CA LYS A 111 -1.71 -18.03 9.75
C LYS A 111 -1.87 -19.42 10.36
N LEU A 112 -2.76 -20.23 9.80
CA LEU A 112 -2.94 -21.65 10.15
C LEU A 112 -1.80 -22.48 9.57
#